data_AF-A0A8B6BP22-F1
#
_entry.id   AF-A0A8B6BP22-F1
#
_cell.length_a   1.000
_cell.length_b   1.000
_cell.length_c   1.000
_cell.angle_alpha   90.00
_cell.angle_beta   90.00
_cell.angle_gamma   90.00
#
_symmetry.space_group_name_H-M   'P 1'
#
loop_
_entity.id
_entity.type
_entity.pdbx_description
1 polymer ?
#
loop_
_entity_poly.entity_id
_entity_poly.type
_entity_poly.pdbx_seq_one_letter_code
_entity_poly.pdbx_strand_id
1 'polypeptide(L)'
;MTERKELRNQHLQGNLVKSMTTETSIDCFRQCNNLTPCSSMSYNQHNKICYMYSRFNTYSDGTLDNGRMYYLKDVNNCLTEEGYSYKSSVMLCIKFYNVKVTYHNAVSTCHSENASLVRIDNQEKQNVLYSFLVVDEHFTAGFIYLQGNRIPNTSEWEFDDGTPMTYLPWNRGQPDSNDQIYLCCISSRPGNVA
;
A
#
# COMPACT_ATOMS: atom_id res chain seq x y z
N MET A 1 0.36 17.19 -14.81
CA MET A 1 -0.27 16.32 -15.84
C MET A 1 0.87 15.58 -16.51
N THR A 2 1.28 14.45 -15.95
CA THR A 2 2.37 13.66 -16.53
C THR A 2 1.77 12.35 -17.03
N GLU A 3 1.93 12.06 -18.31
CA GLU A 3 1.30 10.90 -18.96
C GLU A 3 1.97 9.58 -18.54
N ARG A 4 1.17 8.51 -18.33
CA ARG A 4 1.69 7.17 -18.00
C ARG A 4 2.45 6.57 -19.18
N LYS A 5 3.54 5.83 -18.90
CA LYS A 5 4.30 5.09 -19.92
C LYS A 5 3.42 4.00 -20.55
N GLU A 6 3.13 4.15 -21.83
CA GLU A 6 2.43 3.14 -22.62
C GLU A 6 3.37 1.99 -23.00
N LEU A 7 2.94 0.76 -22.71
CA LEU A 7 3.66 -0.48 -22.99
C LEU A 7 3.16 -1.06 -24.31
N ARG A 8 3.48 -0.37 -25.41
CA ARG A 8 2.97 -0.70 -26.75
C ARG A 8 3.48 -2.04 -27.28
N ASN A 9 2.59 -2.79 -27.93
CA ASN A 9 2.81 -4.09 -28.56
C ASN A 9 3.26 -5.22 -27.60
N GLN A 10 3.03 -5.07 -26.30
CA GLN A 10 3.40 -6.09 -25.32
C GLN A 10 2.25 -7.08 -25.09
N HIS A 11 2.35 -8.24 -25.71
CA HIS A 11 1.46 -9.36 -25.42
C HIS A 11 1.87 -10.00 -24.09
N LEU A 12 0.90 -10.19 -23.19
CA LEU A 12 1.12 -10.90 -21.93
C LEU A 12 1.36 -12.39 -22.22
N GLN A 13 2.63 -12.80 -22.40
CA GLN A 13 3.06 -14.18 -22.65
C GLN A 13 3.39 -14.99 -21.37
N GLY A 14 3.21 -14.38 -20.21
CA GLY A 14 3.45 -14.97 -18.91
C GLY A 14 2.35 -15.97 -18.58
N ASN A 15 2.74 -17.08 -17.97
CA ASN A 15 1.78 -18.09 -17.53
C ASN A 15 0.88 -17.48 -16.45
N LEU A 16 -0.43 -17.39 -16.73
CA LEU A 16 -1.43 -16.95 -15.76
C LEU A 16 -1.45 -17.93 -14.59
N VAL A 17 -1.17 -17.44 -13.38
CA VAL A 17 -1.18 -18.21 -12.13
C VAL A 17 -2.55 -18.17 -11.50
N LYS A 18 -3.13 -16.98 -11.40
CA LYS A 18 -4.42 -16.74 -10.76
C LYS A 18 -5.10 -15.53 -11.38
N SER A 19 -6.42 -15.53 -11.38
CA SER A 19 -7.22 -14.33 -11.62
C SER A 19 -8.30 -14.21 -10.56
N MET A 20 -8.67 -12.97 -10.23
CA MET A 20 -9.71 -12.68 -9.24
C MET A 20 -10.34 -11.32 -9.51
N THR A 21 -11.54 -11.09 -8.98
CA THR A 21 -12.16 -9.76 -8.95
C THR A 21 -11.70 -9.01 -7.70
N THR A 22 -11.36 -7.73 -7.84
CA THR A 22 -11.02 -6.82 -6.75
C THR A 22 -11.31 -5.37 -7.12
N GLU A 23 -11.77 -4.60 -6.14
CA GLU A 23 -12.07 -3.18 -6.30
C GLU A 23 -10.86 -2.32 -6.69
N THR A 24 -9.65 -2.75 -6.31
CA THR A 24 -8.43 -1.97 -6.49
C THR A 24 -7.27 -2.79 -7.06
N SER A 25 -6.36 -2.13 -7.79
CA SER A 25 -5.09 -2.75 -8.16
C SER A 25 -4.20 -3.08 -6.96
N ILE A 26 -4.46 -2.45 -5.81
CA ILE A 26 -3.66 -2.64 -4.60
C ILE A 26 -3.93 -4.04 -4.03
N ASP A 27 -5.19 -4.46 -3.92
CA ASP A 27 -5.50 -5.80 -3.41
C ASP A 27 -5.02 -6.88 -4.39
N CYS A 28 -5.09 -6.60 -5.69
CA CYS A 28 -4.47 -7.45 -6.71
C CYS A 28 -2.98 -7.68 -6.43
N PHE A 29 -2.25 -6.63 -6.05
CA PHE A 29 -0.83 -6.74 -5.74
C PHE A 29 -0.56 -7.49 -4.45
N ARG A 30 -1.30 -7.18 -3.39
CA ARG A 30 -1.18 -7.87 -2.10
C ARG A 30 -1.32 -9.37 -2.29
N GLN A 31 -2.27 -9.78 -3.11
CA GLN A 31 -2.48 -11.17 -3.45
C GLN A 31 -1.32 -11.76 -4.26
N CYS A 32 -0.78 -11.04 -5.25
CA CYS A 32 0.42 -11.47 -5.97
C CYS A 32 1.66 -11.58 -5.06
N ASN A 33 1.81 -10.71 -4.05
CA ASN A 33 2.94 -10.79 -3.13
C ASN A 33 2.93 -12.07 -2.30
N ASN A 34 1.76 -12.39 -1.78
CA ASN A 34 1.55 -13.58 -0.95
C ASN A 34 1.41 -14.87 -1.77
N LEU A 35 1.40 -14.77 -3.10
CA LEU A 35 1.25 -15.90 -4.01
C LEU A 35 2.58 -16.24 -4.68
N THR A 36 3.11 -17.43 -4.40
CA THR A 36 4.23 -18.01 -5.14
C THR A 36 3.67 -18.98 -6.19
N PRO A 37 4.09 -18.92 -7.47
CA PRO A 37 5.23 -18.17 -8.02
C PRO A 37 4.82 -16.87 -8.75
N CYS A 38 4.00 -15.98 -8.17
CA CYS A 38 3.64 -14.72 -8.84
C CYS A 38 4.85 -13.78 -8.91
N SER A 39 5.09 -13.21 -10.10
CA SER A 39 6.18 -12.26 -10.40
C SER A 39 5.67 -10.96 -11.02
N SER A 40 4.45 -10.94 -11.54
CA SER A 40 3.82 -9.72 -12.04
C SER A 40 2.30 -9.84 -12.06
N MET A 41 1.61 -8.72 -12.24
CA MET A 41 0.16 -8.69 -12.35
C MET A 41 -0.31 -7.68 -13.40
N SER A 42 -1.54 -7.87 -13.88
CA SER A 42 -2.28 -6.84 -14.59
C SER A 42 -3.66 -6.63 -13.98
N TYR A 43 -4.14 -5.39 -13.99
CA TYR A 43 -5.42 -5.02 -13.43
C TYR A 43 -6.25 -4.22 -14.44
N ASN A 44 -7.51 -4.61 -14.59
CA ASN A 44 -8.48 -3.89 -15.41
C ASN A 44 -9.43 -3.09 -14.52
N GLN A 45 -9.34 -1.77 -14.61
CA GLN A 45 -10.16 -0.85 -13.80
C GLN A 45 -11.65 -0.86 -14.14
N HIS A 46 -12.04 -1.23 -15.36
CA HIS A 46 -13.43 -1.20 -15.82
C HIS A 46 -14.22 -2.40 -15.31
N ASN A 47 -13.65 -3.59 -15.41
CA ASN A 47 -14.30 -4.83 -14.98
C ASN A 47 -13.76 -5.39 -13.66
N LYS A 48 -12.84 -4.66 -13.02
CA LYS A 48 -12.28 -4.98 -11.69
C LYS A 48 -11.54 -6.32 -11.63
N ILE A 49 -11.05 -6.82 -12.77
CA ILE A 49 -10.35 -8.11 -12.82
C ILE A 49 -8.83 -7.92 -12.65
N CYS A 50 -8.29 -8.68 -11.71
CA CYS A 50 -6.88 -8.88 -11.45
C CYS A 50 -6.39 -10.17 -12.11
N TYR A 51 -5.25 -10.10 -12.79
CA TYR A 51 -4.54 -11.24 -13.36
C TYR A 51 -3.12 -11.29 -12.80
N MET A 52 -2.68 -12.45 -12.30
CA MET A 52 -1.38 -12.67 -11.69
C MET A 52 -0.58 -13.66 -12.55
N TYR A 53 0.67 -13.36 -12.84
CA TYR A 53 1.52 -14.11 -13.75
C TYR A 53 2.81 -14.59 -13.08
N SER A 54 3.31 -15.76 -13.48
CA SER A 54 4.53 -16.34 -12.90
C SER A 54 5.84 -15.87 -13.53
N ARG A 55 5.74 -14.96 -14.50
CA ARG A 55 6.88 -14.38 -15.22
C ARG A 55 6.64 -12.91 -15.48
N PHE A 56 7.72 -12.21 -15.79
CA PHE A 56 7.66 -10.86 -16.32
C PHE A 56 7.18 -10.91 -17.77
N ASN A 57 6.10 -10.19 -18.04
CA ASN A 57 5.62 -9.93 -19.41
C ASN A 57 6.31 -8.71 -20.01
N THR A 58 6.78 -7.82 -19.14
CA THR A 58 7.39 -6.53 -19.47
C THR A 58 8.55 -6.28 -18.50
N TYR A 59 9.43 -5.33 -18.81
CA TYR A 59 10.56 -4.94 -17.93
C TYR A 59 10.30 -3.66 -17.13
N SER A 60 9.10 -3.10 -17.25
CA SER A 60 8.70 -1.91 -16.50
C SER A 60 7.19 -1.88 -16.31
N ASP A 61 6.76 -1.26 -15.21
CA ASP A 61 5.36 -0.95 -14.98
C ASP A 61 4.81 0.02 -16.03
N GLY A 62 3.50 0.02 -16.20
CA GLY A 62 2.84 0.93 -17.14
C GLY A 62 1.43 0.51 -17.52
N THR A 63 0.93 1.06 -18.61
CA THR A 63 -0.39 0.75 -19.16
C THR A 63 -0.23 -0.04 -20.45
N LEU A 64 -0.86 -1.22 -20.51
CA LEU A 64 -0.90 -2.07 -21.71
C LEU A 64 -1.81 -1.45 -22.78
N ASP A 65 -1.65 -1.87 -24.04
CA ASP A 65 -2.44 -1.38 -25.19
C ASP A 65 -3.97 -1.49 -25.00
N ASN A 66 -4.41 -2.44 -24.19
CA ASN A 66 -5.84 -2.63 -23.87
C ASN A 66 -6.30 -1.83 -22.64
N GLY A 67 -5.51 -0.85 -22.18
CA GLY A 67 -5.83 0.01 -21.04
C GLY A 67 -5.68 -0.66 -19.68
N ARG A 68 -5.22 -1.92 -19.60
CA ARG A 68 -4.92 -2.57 -18.32
C ARG A 68 -3.64 -2.02 -17.73
N MET A 69 -3.68 -1.84 -16.42
CA MET A 69 -2.48 -1.53 -15.64
C MET A 69 -1.62 -2.77 -15.50
N TYR A 70 -0.32 -2.65 -15.70
CA TYR A 70 0.64 -3.74 -15.58
C TYR A 70 1.76 -3.38 -14.61
N TYR A 71 2.12 -4.35 -13.80
CA TYR A 71 2.83 -4.13 -12.56
C TYR A 71 3.75 -5.31 -12.24
N LEU A 72 5.01 -5.03 -12.01
CA LEU A 72 6.05 -5.99 -11.65
C LEU A 72 6.15 -6.14 -10.13
N LYS A 73 6.32 -7.37 -9.65
CA LYS A 73 6.47 -7.63 -8.21
C LYS A 73 7.76 -7.04 -7.64
N ASP A 74 8.84 -7.04 -8.44
CA ASP A 74 10.20 -6.75 -7.98
C ASP A 74 10.72 -5.36 -8.39
N VAL A 75 9.88 -4.48 -8.97
CA VAL A 75 10.28 -3.10 -9.31
C VAL A 75 9.90 -2.15 -8.17
N ASN A 76 10.92 -1.57 -7.53
CA ASN A 76 10.74 -0.55 -6.50
C ASN A 76 10.34 0.78 -7.14
N ASN A 77 9.12 1.23 -6.88
CA ASN A 77 8.63 2.49 -7.44
C ASN A 77 8.59 3.65 -6.44
N CYS A 78 9.06 3.49 -5.20
CA CYS A 78 8.93 4.52 -4.15
C CYS A 78 9.10 5.97 -4.62
N LEU A 79 8.14 6.84 -4.31
CA LEU A 79 8.20 8.26 -4.68
C LEU A 79 9.09 9.04 -3.74
N THR A 80 10.40 8.81 -3.84
CA THR A 80 11.36 9.55 -3.02
C THR A 80 11.30 11.04 -3.32
N GLU A 81 11.01 11.43 -4.56
CA GLU A 81 10.84 12.83 -4.96
C GLU A 81 9.61 13.51 -4.35
N GLU A 82 8.57 12.74 -3.98
CA GLU A 82 7.36 13.26 -3.31
C GLU A 82 7.41 13.11 -1.78
N GLY A 83 8.60 12.80 -1.23
CA GLY A 83 8.86 12.72 0.20
C GLY A 83 8.64 11.34 0.82
N TYR A 84 8.43 10.28 0.02
CA TYR A 84 8.36 8.92 0.57
C TYR A 84 9.75 8.34 0.83
N SER A 85 9.93 7.76 2.01
CA SER A 85 11.11 7.00 2.39
C SER A 85 10.89 5.51 2.16
N TYR A 86 11.75 4.88 1.35
CA TYR A 86 11.72 3.43 1.18
C TYR A 86 12.37 2.71 2.35
N LYS A 87 11.68 1.70 2.89
CA LYS A 87 12.16 0.80 3.94
C LYS A 87 12.21 -0.61 3.38
N SER A 88 13.40 -1.02 2.94
CA SER A 88 13.63 -2.27 2.21
C SER A 88 13.32 -3.52 3.04
N SER A 89 13.66 -3.54 4.33
CA SER A 89 13.43 -4.70 5.21
C SER A 89 11.98 -5.15 5.28
N VAL A 90 11.04 -4.20 5.15
CA VAL A 90 9.60 -4.44 5.22
C VAL A 90 8.86 -4.09 3.93
N MET A 91 9.60 -3.75 2.87
CA MET A 91 9.08 -3.33 1.57
C MET A 91 8.01 -2.23 1.65
N LEU A 92 8.21 -1.23 2.51
CA LEU A 92 7.27 -0.11 2.70
C LEU A 92 7.84 1.19 2.13
N CYS A 93 7.00 1.96 1.46
CA CYS A 93 7.24 3.37 1.18
C CYS A 93 6.43 4.19 2.16
N ILE A 94 7.07 4.99 3.01
CA ILE A 94 6.39 5.72 4.08
C ILE A 94 6.67 7.21 4.02
N LYS A 95 5.64 8.02 4.25
CA LYS A 95 5.72 9.47 4.35
C LYS A 95 5.07 9.90 5.66
N PHE A 96 5.78 10.70 6.42
CA PHE A 96 5.35 11.17 7.73
C PHE A 96 4.67 12.54 7.63
N TYR A 97 3.54 12.68 8.32
CA TYR A 97 2.83 13.96 8.45
C TYR A 97 2.81 14.38 9.92
N ASN A 98 3.58 15.42 10.25
CA ASN A 98 3.59 16.02 11.58
C ASN A 98 2.44 17.03 11.77
N VAL A 99 1.20 16.59 11.53
CA VAL A 99 0.00 17.39 11.74
C VAL A 99 -1.05 16.52 12.42
N LYS A 100 -1.59 16.98 13.53
CA LYS A 100 -2.69 16.30 14.23
C LYS A 100 -3.99 16.58 13.49
N VAL A 101 -4.66 15.51 13.06
CA VAL A 101 -5.95 15.56 12.38
C VAL A 101 -6.83 14.44 12.91
N THR A 102 -8.09 14.39 12.48
CA THR A 102 -8.97 13.24 12.72
C THR A 102 -8.57 12.05 11.85
N TYR A 103 -8.93 10.83 12.28
CA TYR A 103 -8.67 9.60 11.52
C TYR A 103 -9.17 9.70 10.07
N HIS A 104 -10.39 10.21 9.88
CA HIS A 104 -10.99 10.39 8.57
C HIS A 104 -10.16 11.31 7.66
N ASN A 105 -9.64 12.42 8.20
CA ASN A 105 -8.81 13.36 7.43
C ASN A 105 -7.45 12.75 7.09
N ALA A 106 -6.87 11.96 7.99
CA ALA A 106 -5.63 11.24 7.73
C ALA A 106 -5.80 10.21 6.58
N VAL A 107 -6.87 9.41 6.64
CA VAL A 107 -7.25 8.47 5.56
C VAL A 107 -7.45 9.21 4.24
N SER A 108 -8.24 10.30 4.24
CA SER A 108 -8.52 11.08 3.04
C SER A 108 -7.24 11.67 2.43
N THR A 109 -6.30 12.12 3.27
CA THR A 109 -5.02 12.66 2.81
C THR A 109 -4.19 11.58 2.15
N CYS A 110 -4.01 10.42 2.80
CA CYS A 110 -3.27 9.32 2.19
C CYS A 110 -3.91 8.85 0.89
N HIS A 111 -5.24 8.72 0.83
CA HIS A 111 -5.95 8.36 -0.39
C HIS A 111 -5.74 9.38 -1.52
N SER A 112 -5.66 10.68 -1.21
CA SER A 112 -5.37 11.71 -2.21
C SER A 112 -3.96 11.57 -2.83
N GLU A 113 -3.04 10.93 -2.11
CA GLU A 113 -1.68 10.59 -2.58
C GLU A 113 -1.60 9.16 -3.17
N ASN A 114 -2.72 8.51 -3.44
CA ASN A 114 -2.78 7.09 -3.83
C ASN A 114 -2.06 6.15 -2.83
N ALA A 115 -2.03 6.54 -1.56
CA ALA A 115 -1.48 5.80 -0.44
C ALA A 115 -2.61 5.39 0.52
N SER A 116 -2.29 4.56 1.50
CA SER A 116 -3.17 4.28 2.64
C SER A 116 -2.51 4.73 3.93
N LEU A 117 -3.23 4.74 5.04
CA LEU A 117 -2.55 4.72 6.34
C LEU A 117 -1.63 3.49 6.43
N VAL A 118 -0.61 3.59 7.28
CA VAL A 118 0.36 2.50 7.40
C VAL A 118 -0.26 1.26 8.04
N ARG A 119 -0.10 0.12 7.35
CA ARG A 119 -0.46 -1.20 7.88
C ARG A 119 0.65 -1.76 8.74
N ILE A 120 0.37 -2.02 10.01
CA ILE A 120 1.26 -2.71 10.94
C ILE A 120 0.62 -4.05 11.33
N ASP A 121 1.05 -5.12 10.68
CA ASP A 121 0.54 -6.48 10.92
C ASP A 121 1.57 -7.40 11.59
N ASN A 122 2.77 -6.87 11.89
CA ASN A 122 3.80 -7.60 12.61
C ASN A 122 4.78 -6.66 13.34
N GLN A 123 5.56 -7.24 14.26
CA GLN A 123 6.54 -6.53 15.07
C GLN A 123 7.69 -5.91 14.26
N GLU A 124 8.07 -6.52 13.14
CA GLU A 124 9.16 -6.01 12.29
C GLU A 124 8.79 -4.65 11.68
N LYS A 125 7.57 -4.54 11.12
CA LYS A 125 7.02 -3.28 10.62
C LYS A 125 6.95 -2.22 11.71
N GLN A 126 6.51 -2.58 12.91
CA GLN A 126 6.48 -1.64 14.04
C GLN A 126 7.89 -1.13 14.38
N ASN A 127 8.89 -2.00 14.45
CA ASN A 127 10.26 -1.61 14.79
C ASN A 127 10.88 -0.68 13.73
N VAL A 128 10.62 -0.96 12.45
CA VAL A 128 11.07 -0.12 11.34
C VAL A 128 10.42 1.26 11.40
N LEU A 129 9.10 1.34 11.67
CA LEU A 129 8.39 2.61 11.79
C LEU A 129 8.84 3.42 13.00
N TYR A 130 9.03 2.77 14.14
CA TYR A 130 9.58 3.42 15.32
C TYR A 130 10.96 4.03 15.03
N SER A 131 11.85 3.26 14.40
CA SER A 131 13.18 3.73 14.03
C SER A 131 13.14 4.89 13.01
N PHE A 132 12.16 4.89 12.11
CA PHE A 132 11.94 5.98 11.16
C PHE A 132 11.47 7.27 11.82
N LEU A 133 10.56 7.19 12.78
CA LEU A 133 10.00 8.36 13.46
C LEU A 133 10.99 8.99 14.45
N VAL A 134 11.76 8.17 15.18
CA VAL A 134 12.68 8.67 16.23
C VAL A 134 13.85 9.47 15.65
N VAL A 135 14.22 9.24 14.38
CA VAL A 135 15.29 9.99 13.71
C VAL A 135 14.80 11.23 12.99
N ASP A 136 13.48 11.42 12.86
CA ASP A 136 12.91 12.61 12.22
C ASP A 136 12.90 13.75 13.24
N GLU A 137 13.68 14.80 12.97
CA GLU A 137 13.81 15.97 13.82
C GLU A 137 12.49 16.75 14.01
N HIS A 138 11.52 16.55 13.12
CA HIS A 138 10.19 17.13 13.22
C HIS A 138 9.23 16.24 14.01
N PHE A 139 9.60 15.00 14.35
CA PHE A 139 8.72 14.13 15.12
C PHE A 139 8.52 14.67 16.53
N THR A 140 7.31 15.18 16.79
CA THR A 140 6.88 15.54 18.13
C THR A 140 6.25 14.30 18.74
N ALA A 141 6.78 13.85 19.89
CA ALA A 141 6.29 12.63 20.55
C ALA A 141 4.76 12.61 20.63
N GLY A 142 4.14 11.58 20.04
CA GLY A 142 2.70 11.47 19.91
C GLY A 142 2.25 10.10 19.40
N PHE A 143 0.93 9.86 19.46
CA PHE A 143 0.31 8.68 18.87
C PHE A 143 0.09 8.88 17.37
N ILE A 144 0.16 7.78 16.62
CA ILE A 144 -0.02 7.76 15.17
C ILE A 144 -1.27 6.96 14.82
N TYR A 145 -2.03 7.43 13.82
CA TYR A 145 -3.04 6.59 13.21
C TYR A 145 -2.41 5.50 12.34
N LEU A 146 -3.00 4.31 12.43
CA LEU A 146 -2.67 3.13 11.66
C LEU A 146 -3.85 2.74 10.78
N GLN A 147 -3.60 1.96 9.74
CA GLN A 147 -4.66 1.37 8.94
C GLN A 147 -5.52 0.42 9.79
N GLY A 148 -6.83 0.46 9.55
CA GLY A 148 -7.78 -0.46 10.15
C GLY A 148 -8.82 0.22 11.04
N ASN A 149 -9.91 -0.52 11.27
CA ASN A 149 -11.07 -0.08 12.03
C ASN A 149 -11.55 -1.21 12.96
N ARG A 150 -12.23 -0.80 14.03
CA ARG A 150 -12.93 -1.75 14.89
C ARG A 150 -14.15 -2.30 14.16
N ILE A 151 -14.36 -3.61 14.23
CA ILE A 151 -15.56 -4.24 13.68
C ILE A 151 -16.77 -3.81 14.54
N PRO A 152 -17.87 -3.33 13.93
CA PRO A 152 -19.05 -2.91 14.67
C PRO A 152 -19.56 -3.98 15.63
N ASN A 153 -19.82 -3.60 16.87
CA ASN A 153 -20.35 -4.47 17.94
C ASN A 153 -19.41 -5.62 18.40
N THR A 154 -18.13 -5.63 18.03
CA THR A 154 -17.16 -6.63 18.53
C THR A 154 -15.95 -5.98 19.17
N SER A 155 -15.09 -6.73 19.87
CA SER A 155 -13.78 -6.23 20.34
C SER A 155 -12.67 -6.38 19.29
N GLU A 156 -13.00 -6.85 18.09
CA GLU A 156 -12.06 -7.20 17.05
C GLU A 156 -11.78 -6.02 16.12
N TRP A 157 -10.62 -6.06 15.48
CA TRP A 157 -10.15 -5.07 14.54
C TRP A 157 -9.84 -5.73 13.21
N GLU A 158 -10.06 -5.01 12.12
CA GLU A 158 -9.75 -5.44 10.77
C GLU A 158 -9.00 -4.33 10.02
N PHE A 159 -8.15 -4.73 9.09
CA PHE A 159 -7.57 -3.81 8.11
C PHE A 159 -8.61 -3.48 7.02
N ASP A 160 -8.37 -2.43 6.25
CA ASP A 160 -9.26 -1.98 5.17
C ASP A 160 -9.55 -3.05 4.10
N ASP A 161 -8.72 -4.10 4.01
CA ASP A 161 -8.91 -5.24 3.11
C ASP A 161 -9.77 -6.37 3.73
N GLY A 162 -10.34 -6.16 4.92
CA GLY A 162 -11.13 -7.12 5.67
C GLY A 162 -10.30 -8.18 6.40
N THR A 163 -8.97 -8.12 6.35
CA THR A 163 -8.13 -9.06 7.09
C THR A 163 -8.20 -8.74 8.59
N PRO A 164 -8.48 -9.74 9.46
CA PRO A 164 -8.45 -9.52 10.90
C PRO A 164 -7.06 -9.08 11.38
N MET A 165 -7.03 -8.08 12.27
CA MET A 165 -5.81 -7.65 12.94
C MET A 165 -5.49 -8.61 14.08
N THR A 166 -4.53 -9.51 13.84
CA THR A 166 -3.98 -10.42 14.87
C THR A 166 -2.87 -9.76 15.68
N TYR A 167 -2.29 -8.68 15.17
CA TYR A 167 -1.31 -7.84 15.84
C TYR A 167 -1.92 -6.47 16.15
N LEU A 168 -1.98 -6.12 17.43
CA LEU A 168 -2.55 -4.87 17.90
C LEU A 168 -1.44 -4.04 18.59
N PRO A 169 -0.85 -3.05 17.89
CA PRO A 169 0.26 -2.25 18.40
C PRO A 169 -0.20 -1.12 19.34
N TRP A 170 -1.31 -1.31 20.07
CA TRP A 170 -1.91 -0.26 20.89
C TRP A 170 -1.12 -0.03 22.18
N ASN A 171 -0.75 1.22 22.41
CA ASN A 171 -0.25 1.66 23.70
C ASN A 171 -1.38 1.75 24.73
N ARG A 172 -1.02 1.80 26.02
CA ARG A 172 -2.00 1.95 27.10
C ARG A 172 -2.87 3.18 26.88
N GLY A 173 -4.19 2.98 26.90
CA GLY A 173 -5.18 4.05 26.68
C GLY A 173 -5.54 4.29 25.22
N GLN A 174 -4.92 3.56 24.28
CA GLN A 174 -5.31 3.55 22.87
C GLN A 174 -6.17 2.32 22.55
N PRO A 175 -7.08 2.41 21.57
CA PRO A 175 -7.37 3.60 20.75
C PRO A 175 -8.25 4.63 21.48
N ASP A 176 -8.00 5.91 21.24
CA ASP A 176 -8.80 7.04 21.70
C ASP A 176 -9.48 7.80 20.54
N SER A 177 -10.19 8.89 20.84
CA SER A 177 -10.83 9.76 19.85
C SER A 177 -10.10 11.10 19.65
N ASN A 178 -8.85 11.20 20.09
CA ASN A 178 -8.08 12.43 19.94
C ASN A 178 -7.49 12.54 18.54
N ASP A 179 -7.20 13.77 18.12
CA ASP A 179 -6.46 14.01 16.89
C ASP A 179 -5.00 13.56 17.05
N GLN A 180 -4.52 12.84 16.04
CA GLN A 180 -3.22 12.19 16.05
C GLN A 180 -2.44 12.53 14.77
N ILE A 181 -1.12 12.38 14.83
CA ILE A 181 -0.26 12.41 13.64
C ILE A 181 -0.46 11.12 12.83
N TYR A 182 0.05 11.05 11.62
CA TYR A 182 -0.17 9.87 10.77
C TYR A 182 0.96 9.63 9.79
N LEU A 183 1.06 8.37 9.34
CA LEU A 183 1.95 7.97 8.26
C LEU A 183 1.13 7.45 7.11
N CYS A 184 1.36 8.02 5.93
CA CYS A 184 0.91 7.41 4.71
C CYS A 184 1.93 6.37 4.29
N CYS A 185 1.45 5.19 3.94
CA CYS A 185 2.26 4.16 3.33
C CYS A 185 1.74 3.82 1.95
N ILE A 186 2.68 3.59 1.06
CA ILE A 186 2.42 2.90 -0.19
C ILE A 186 3.01 1.50 0.02
N SER A 187 2.27 0.64 0.73
CA SER A 187 2.69 -0.74 0.92
C SER A 187 2.41 -1.52 -0.35
N SER A 188 3.48 -1.96 -1.00
CA SER A 188 3.47 -2.97 -2.04
C SER A 188 2.69 -2.52 -3.29
N ARG A 189 3.44 -2.06 -4.28
CA ARG A 189 3.05 -1.13 -5.34
C ARG A 189 2.42 -1.82 -6.56
N PRO A 190 1.93 -1.11 -7.61
CA PRO A 190 2.46 0.16 -8.13
C PRO A 190 1.44 1.28 -8.22
N GLY A 191 1.85 2.49 -7.88
CA GLY A 191 2.94 3.21 -8.53
C GLY A 191 2.25 4.28 -9.38
N ASN A 192 2.61 5.53 -9.12
CA ASN A 192 1.64 6.62 -9.09
C ASN A 192 0.99 6.94 -10.41
N VAL A 193 -0.21 7.48 -10.23
CA VAL A 193 -0.76 8.52 -11.09
C VAL A 193 0.30 9.62 -11.20
N ALA A 194 0.89 9.72 -12.38
CA ALA A 194 1.73 10.83 -12.79
C ALA A 194 0.87 12.06 -13.15
#